data_AF-H0GS72-F1
#
_entry.id   AF-H0GS72-F1
#
_cell.length_a   1.000
_cell.length_b   1.000
_cell.length_c   1.000
_cell.angle_alpha   90.00
_cell.angle_beta   90.00
_cell.angle_gamma   90.00
#
_symmetry.space_group_name_H-M   'P 1'
#
loop_
_entity.id
_entity.type
_entity.pdbx_description
1 polymer ?
#
loop_
_entity_poly.entity_id
_entity_poly.type
_entity_poly.pdbx_seq_one_letter_code
_entity_poly.pdbx_strand_id
1 'polypeptide(L)'
;MNKNVGRLVKIWNESEVLVDRKSKFQARCYTLQNQKDIPFILQDLIQNNKSVSKASHMHMYAWRTAEIVNELNLQNEQKKKSSKNNKKSNNNHADKSKNVIAHPKNIEQGCADCGEAAAGQRLLTLLERANIFNVLVIVTRWYGGTPLGSSRFRHISTCAVESLRKGKFLP
;
A
#
# COMPACT_ATOMS: atom_id res chain seq x y z
N MET A 1 22.77 11.36 -24.74
CA MET A 1 21.35 11.78 -24.87
C MET A 1 20.74 11.86 -23.48
N ASN A 2 20.54 13.09 -23.00
CA ASN A 2 19.97 13.37 -21.68
C ASN A 2 18.49 12.98 -21.64
N LYS A 3 18.10 12.16 -20.67
CA LYS A 3 16.72 12.07 -20.20
C LYS A 3 16.71 12.30 -18.69
N ASN A 4 16.96 13.54 -18.29
CA ASN A 4 16.45 14.07 -17.02
C ASN A 4 14.93 14.22 -17.17
N VAL A 5 14.22 13.10 -17.08
CA VAL A 5 12.80 13.10 -16.74
C VAL A 5 12.76 13.47 -15.27
N GLY A 6 12.10 14.59 -14.93
CA GLY A 6 12.01 15.11 -13.57
C GLY A 6 11.71 13.98 -12.60
N ARG A 7 12.69 13.67 -11.74
CA ARG A 7 12.56 12.64 -10.71
C ARG A 7 11.55 13.18 -9.70
N LEU A 8 10.27 12.85 -9.89
CA LEU A 8 9.29 12.94 -8.81
C LEU A 8 9.91 12.18 -7.66
N VAL A 9 10.36 12.91 -6.64
CA VAL A 9 10.89 12.32 -5.42
C VAL A 9 9.74 11.51 -4.83
N LYS A 10 9.79 10.19 -4.98
CA LYS A 10 8.81 9.30 -4.36
C LYS A 10 8.96 9.45 -2.86
N ILE A 11 8.00 10.11 -2.21
CA ILE A 11 7.98 10.28 -0.76
C ILE A 11 7.50 8.97 -0.16
N TRP A 12 8.39 8.30 0.57
CA TRP A 12 8.06 7.12 1.36
C TRP A 12 7.44 7.53 2.69
N ASN A 13 6.41 6.82 3.12
CA ASN A 13 5.93 6.92 4.49
C ASN A 13 6.71 5.92 5.35
N GLU A 14 7.83 6.35 5.92
CA GLU A 14 8.75 5.46 6.64
C GLU A 14 8.38 5.34 8.12
N SER A 15 8.34 4.12 8.67
CA SER A 15 8.30 3.94 10.12
C SER A 15 9.59 4.45 10.77
N GLU A 16 9.56 4.63 12.09
CA GLU A 16 10.82 4.72 12.83
C GLU A 16 11.62 3.42 12.68
N VAL A 17 12.94 3.51 12.90
CA VAL A 17 13.79 2.32 12.93
C VAL A 17 13.64 1.65 14.28
N LEU A 18 12.96 0.51 14.31
CA LEU A 18 12.85 -0.33 15.51
C LEU A 18 14.12 -1.16 15.66
N VAL A 19 14.69 -1.18 16.87
CA VAL A 19 15.89 -1.96 17.20
C VAL A 19 15.61 -2.95 18.33
N ASP A 20 15.97 -4.22 18.13
CA ASP A 20 15.92 -5.28 19.15
C ASP A 20 17.11 -6.23 18.98
N ARG A 21 17.90 -6.42 20.05
CA ARG A 21 19.15 -7.20 20.05
C ARG A 21 20.01 -6.94 18.81
N LYS A 22 20.25 -5.65 18.54
CA LYS A 22 20.99 -5.10 17.38
C LYS A 22 20.34 -5.34 16.01
N SER A 23 19.30 -6.18 15.93
CA SER A 23 18.51 -6.33 14.72
C SER A 23 17.69 -5.06 14.52
N LYS A 24 17.64 -4.57 13.28
CA LYS A 24 16.89 -3.36 12.93
C LYS A 24 15.74 -3.69 11.99
N PHE A 25 14.64 -2.98 12.13
CA PHE A 25 13.47 -3.09 11.29
C PHE A 25 13.01 -1.70 10.88
N GLN A 26 12.64 -1.55 9.61
CA GLN A 26 12.00 -0.33 9.14
C GLN A 26 11.03 -0.67 8.05
N ALA A 27 9.82 -0.12 8.14
CA ALA A 27 8.81 -0.26 7.11
C ALA A 27 8.68 1.00 6.27
N ARG A 28 8.23 0.82 5.03
CA ARG A 28 7.89 1.88 4.09
C ARG A 28 6.60 1.50 3.39
N CYS A 29 5.67 2.44 3.26
CA CYS A 29 4.48 2.24 2.46
C CYS A 29 4.38 3.31 1.37
N TYR A 30 3.79 2.91 0.26
CA TYR A 30 3.70 3.71 -0.95
C TYR A 30 2.35 3.47 -1.63
N THR A 31 1.70 4.55 -2.07
CA THR A 31 0.44 4.46 -2.81
C THR A 31 0.67 3.74 -4.13
N LEU A 32 -0.05 2.65 -4.37
CA LEU A 32 0.11 1.79 -5.52
C LEU A 32 -1.14 1.82 -6.38
N GLN A 33 -0.97 2.07 -7.69
CA GLN A 33 -2.09 2.04 -8.64
C GLN A 33 -2.26 0.65 -9.27
N ASN A 34 -1.15 -0.03 -9.56
CA ASN A 34 -1.15 -1.34 -10.19
C ASN A 34 0.14 -2.10 -9.83
N GLN A 35 0.14 -3.42 -10.00
CA GLN A 35 1.27 -4.28 -9.65
C GLN A 35 2.52 -4.12 -10.54
N LYS A 36 2.37 -3.60 -11.77
CA LYS A 36 3.48 -3.51 -12.74
C LYS A 36 4.56 -2.51 -12.29
N ASP A 37 4.21 -1.59 -11.40
CA ASP A 37 5.14 -0.59 -10.86
C ASP A 37 6.06 -1.18 -9.77
N ILE A 38 5.70 -2.31 -9.17
CA ILE A 38 6.40 -2.88 -8.01
C ILE A 38 7.88 -3.16 -8.30
N PRO A 39 8.28 -3.82 -9.40
CA PRO A 39 9.70 -4.08 -9.67
C PRO A 39 10.54 -2.80 -9.73
N PHE A 40 10.01 -1.73 -10.33
CA PHE A 40 10.69 -0.44 -10.43
C PHE A 40 10.76 0.27 -9.07
N ILE A 41 9.70 0.17 -8.26
CA ILE A 41 9.67 0.71 -6.89
C ILE A 41 10.74 0.03 -6.02
N LEU A 42 10.82 -1.30 -6.07
CA LEU A 42 11.81 -2.08 -5.31
C LEU A 42 13.25 -1.76 -5.77
N GLN A 43 13.46 -1.62 -7.07
CA GLN A 43 14.77 -1.26 -7.61
C GLN A 43 15.19 0.15 -7.18
N ASP A 44 14.29 1.13 -7.24
CA ASP A 44 14.56 2.51 -6.82
C ASP A 44 14.89 2.59 -5.31
N LEU A 45 14.19 1.81 -4.48
CA LEU A 45 14.47 1.72 -3.04
C LEU A 45 15.92 1.29 -2.76
N ILE A 46 16.40 0.24 -3.42
CA ILE A 46 17.80 -0.23 -3.29
C ILE A 46 18.79 0.80 -3.83
N GLN A 47 18.48 1.43 -4.96
CA GLN A 47 19.38 2.38 -5.61
C GLN A 47 19.60 3.63 -4.76
N ASN A 48 18.54 4.15 -4.15
CA ASN A 48 18.60 5.36 -3.33
C ASN A 48 18.90 5.08 -1.84
N ASN A 49 18.80 3.83 -1.38
CA ASN A 49 19.11 3.46 -0.01
C ASN A 49 20.08 2.26 0.03
N LYS A 50 21.38 2.57 0.03
CA LYS A 50 22.46 1.57 0.09
C LYS A 50 22.47 0.75 1.39
N SER A 51 21.81 1.20 2.45
CA SER A 51 21.65 0.40 3.67
C SER A 51 20.67 -0.75 3.42
N VAL A 52 19.56 -0.48 2.72
CA VAL A 52 18.56 -1.50 2.36
C VAL A 52 19.18 -2.57 1.45
N SER A 53 20.04 -2.19 0.50
CA SER A 53 20.71 -3.15 -0.38
C SER A 53 21.61 -4.15 0.34
N LYS A 54 22.02 -3.85 1.58
CA LYS A 54 22.86 -4.70 2.44
C LYS A 54 22.06 -5.38 3.57
N ALA A 55 20.74 -5.22 3.59
CA ALA A 55 19.88 -5.83 4.59
C ALA A 55 19.81 -7.35 4.41
N SER A 56 19.62 -8.07 5.52
CA SER A 56 19.46 -9.52 5.51
C SER A 56 18.17 -9.94 4.81
N HIS A 57 17.11 -9.15 4.99
CA HIS A 57 15.85 -9.28 4.27
C HIS A 57 15.46 -7.90 3.74
N MET A 58 15.75 -7.63 2.47
CA MET A 58 15.61 -6.30 1.87
C MET A 58 14.14 -5.88 1.72
N HIS A 59 13.30 -6.79 1.21
CA HIS A 59 11.96 -6.49 0.71
C HIS A 59 10.94 -7.54 1.15
N MET A 60 10.69 -7.69 2.45
CA MET A 60 9.48 -8.39 2.88
C MET A 60 8.30 -7.48 2.52
N TYR A 61 7.42 -7.87 1.60
CA TYR A 61 6.37 -6.95 1.16
C TYR A 61 5.03 -7.61 0.96
N ALA A 62 3.99 -6.79 1.01
CA ALA A 62 2.65 -7.11 0.54
C ALA A 62 2.01 -5.89 -0.12
N TRP A 63 1.10 -6.13 -1.04
CA TRP A 63 0.36 -5.08 -1.71
C TRP A 63 -1.06 -5.52 -2.02
N ARG A 64 -1.94 -4.54 -2.14
CA ARG A 64 -3.32 -4.71 -2.61
C ARG A 64 -3.69 -3.52 -3.49
N THR A 65 -4.36 -3.74 -4.60
CA THR A 65 -4.93 -2.70 -5.47
C THR A 65 -6.40 -3.02 -5.74
N ALA A 66 -7.20 -1.98 -5.91
CA ALA A 66 -8.61 -2.12 -6.25
C ALA A 66 -9.12 -0.86 -6.97
N GLU A 67 -10.05 -1.06 -7.89
CA GLU A 67 -10.85 0.02 -8.45
C GLU A 67 -11.89 0.47 -7.42
N ILE A 68 -11.85 1.74 -7.03
CA ILE A 68 -12.79 2.30 -6.08
C ILE A 68 -14.01 2.81 -6.85
N VAL A 69 -15.13 2.10 -6.73
CA VAL A 69 -16.37 2.46 -7.42
C VAL A 69 -17.30 3.20 -6.47
N ASN A 70 -17.67 4.42 -6.85
CA ASN A 70 -18.67 5.20 -6.14
C ASN A 70 -20.08 4.81 -6.62
N GLU A 71 -20.97 4.43 -5.71
CA GLU A 71 -22.36 3.99 -6.02
C GLU A 71 -23.16 5.02 -6.85
N LEU A 72 -22.83 6.32 -6.73
CA LEU A 72 -23.43 7.39 -7.54
C LEU A 72 -23.19 7.20 -9.05
N ASN A 73 -22.07 6.59 -9.46
CA ASN A 73 -21.75 6.36 -10.87
C ASN A 73 -22.52 5.16 -11.44
N LEU A 74 -22.74 4.11 -10.64
CA LEU A 74 -23.47 2.90 -11.05
C LEU A 74 -24.94 3.19 -11.38
N GLN A 75 -25.61 4.04 -10.58
CA GLN A 75 -26.99 4.45 -10.84
C GLN A 75 -27.14 5.26 -12.14
N ASN A 76 -26.13 6.04 -12.51
CA ASN A 76 -26.13 6.83 -13.74
C ASN A 76 -25.87 5.99 -14.99
N GLU A 77 -25.05 4.94 -14.90
CA GLU A 77 -24.82 3.99 -16.01
C GLU A 77 -26.03 3.09 -16.28
N GLN A 78 -26.73 2.65 -15.23
CA GLN A 78 -27.98 1.89 -15.37
C GLN A 78 -29.14 2.73 -15.93
N LYS A 79 -29.22 4.03 -15.56
CA LYS A 79 -30.19 4.97 -16.15
C LYS A 79 -29.91 5.30 -17.62
N LYS A 80 -28.63 5.37 -18.04
CA LYS A 80 -28.28 5.63 -19.46
C LYS A 80 -28.67 4.49 -20.40
N LYS A 81 -28.70 3.24 -19.93
CA LYS A 81 -29.19 2.09 -20.73
C LYS A 81 -30.72 2.03 -20.85
N SER A 82 -31.45 2.74 -20.00
CA SER A 82 -32.92 2.66 -19.90
C SER A 82 -33.67 3.94 -20.32
N SER A 83 -32.98 5.02 -20.71
CA SER A 83 -33.63 6.30 -21.04
C SER A 83 -33.26 6.85 -22.43
N LYS A 84 -33.96 6.37 -23.47
CA LYS A 84 -34.32 7.18 -24.64
C LYS A 84 -35.72 7.73 -24.36
N ASN A 85 -35.84 9.05 -24.29
CA ASN A 85 -37.05 9.89 -24.16
C ASN A 85 -37.31 10.56 -22.79
N ASN A 86 -37.65 11.84 -22.94
CA ASN A 86 -38.22 12.82 -22.01
C ASN A 86 -37.29 13.63 -21.08
N LYS A 87 -37.07 14.86 -21.58
CA LYS A 87 -36.44 16.02 -20.95
C LYS A 87 -37.53 16.77 -20.16
N LYS A 88 -37.37 16.87 -18.84
CA LYS A 88 -37.96 17.97 -18.05
C LYS A 88 -37.04 18.31 -16.88
N SER A 89 -36.59 19.57 -16.90
CA SER A 89 -35.73 20.19 -15.90
C SER A 89 -36.53 20.43 -14.62
N ASN A 90 -35.93 20.16 -13.46
CA ASN A 90 -36.26 20.82 -12.21
C ASN A 90 -35.01 20.91 -11.34
N ASN A 91 -34.56 22.14 -11.12
CA ASN A 91 -33.46 22.48 -10.24
C ASN A 91 -33.93 22.46 -8.79
N ASN A 92 -33.33 21.60 -7.96
CA ASN A 92 -33.41 21.71 -6.51
C ASN A 92 -31.99 21.62 -5.93
N HIS A 93 -31.50 22.77 -5.44
CA HIS A 93 -30.32 22.85 -4.59
C HIS A 93 -30.67 22.23 -3.23
N ALA A 94 -30.20 21.01 -2.99
CA ALA A 94 -30.14 20.41 -1.67
C ALA A 94 -28.72 19.88 -1.49
N ASP A 95 -27.92 20.63 -0.75
CA ASP A 95 -26.60 20.23 -0.27
C ASP A 95 -26.79 19.10 0.77
N LYS A 96 -26.80 17.87 0.27
CA LYS A 96 -26.69 16.65 1.07
C LYS A 96 -25.43 15.95 0.59
N SER A 97 -24.34 16.13 1.35
CA SER A 97 -23.18 15.24 1.32
C SER A 97 -23.68 13.82 1.64
N LYS A 98 -24.06 13.09 0.59
CA LYS A 98 -24.44 11.69 0.66
C LYS A 98 -23.18 10.91 1.03
N ASN A 99 -23.23 10.13 2.10
CA ASN A 99 -22.20 9.13 2.40
C ASN A 99 -22.04 8.24 1.17
N VAL A 100 -20.98 8.47 0.40
CA VAL A 100 -20.63 7.65 -0.77
C VAL A 100 -20.01 6.38 -0.22
N ILE A 101 -20.74 5.27 -0.29
CA ILE A 101 -20.17 3.96 0.04
C ILE A 101 -19.28 3.58 -1.15
N ALA A 102 -17.98 3.65 -0.92
CA ALA A 102 -16.95 3.25 -1.88
C ALA A 102 -16.75 1.73 -1.77
N HIS A 103 -17.05 1.00 -2.85
CA HIS A 103 -16.85 -0.44 -2.89
C HIS A 103 -15.63 -0.79 -3.77
N PRO A 104 -14.66 -1.58 -3.26
CA PRO A 104 -13.53 -2.03 -4.05
C PRO A 104 -13.97 -3.11 -5.06
N LYS A 105 -13.61 -2.94 -6.32
CA LYS A 105 -13.74 -3.95 -7.39
C LYS A 105 -12.37 -4.29 -7.97
N ASN A 106 -12.29 -5.39 -8.71
CA ASN A 106 -11.08 -5.84 -9.39
C ASN A 106 -9.87 -5.88 -8.44
N ILE A 107 -10.07 -6.52 -7.28
CA ILE A 107 -9.05 -6.60 -6.24
C ILE A 107 -7.92 -7.51 -6.75
N GLU A 108 -6.73 -6.96 -6.82
CA GLU A 108 -5.49 -7.70 -7.04
C GLU A 108 -4.61 -7.57 -5.79
N GLN A 109 -3.86 -8.62 -5.47
CA GLN A 109 -2.98 -8.62 -4.32
C GLN A 109 -1.84 -9.62 -4.46
N GLY A 110 -0.77 -9.39 -3.71
CA GLY A 110 0.38 -10.29 -3.68
C GLY A 110 1.35 -9.96 -2.55
N CYS A 111 2.29 -10.86 -2.31
CA CYS A 111 3.31 -10.68 -1.28
C CYS A 111 4.60 -11.44 -1.60
N ALA A 112 5.68 -11.11 -0.89
CA ALA A 112 6.94 -11.84 -0.93
C ALA A 112 7.64 -11.82 0.43
N ASP A 113 8.19 -12.97 0.82
CA ASP A 113 8.86 -13.18 2.10
C ASP A 113 10.32 -12.72 2.12
N CYS A 114 10.98 -12.61 0.96
CA CYS A 114 12.41 -12.21 0.86
C CYS A 114 13.34 -12.98 1.82
N GLY A 115 13.16 -14.29 1.93
CA GLY A 115 13.94 -15.17 2.79
C GLY A 115 13.53 -15.17 4.28
N GLU A 116 12.60 -14.32 4.70
CA GLU A 116 11.99 -14.35 6.04
C GLU A 116 10.63 -15.05 5.94
N ALA A 117 10.62 -16.37 6.11
CA ALA A 117 9.43 -17.19 5.92
C ALA A 117 8.18 -16.63 6.65
N ALA A 118 7.06 -16.59 5.92
CA ALA A 118 5.74 -16.08 6.33
C ALA A 118 5.64 -14.57 6.58
N ALA A 119 6.69 -13.78 6.34
CA ALA A 119 6.64 -12.33 6.52
C ALA A 119 5.71 -11.64 5.51
N GLY A 120 5.75 -12.02 4.24
CA GLY A 120 4.89 -11.50 3.18
C GLY A 120 3.42 -11.81 3.45
N GLN A 121 3.08 -13.07 3.73
CA GLN A 121 1.70 -13.45 4.03
C GLN A 121 1.16 -12.74 5.29
N ARG A 122 2.00 -12.52 6.30
CA ARG A 122 1.67 -11.73 7.49
C ARG A 122 1.32 -10.29 7.15
N LEU A 123 2.11 -9.66 6.28
CA LEU A 123 1.85 -8.30 5.81
C LEU A 123 0.57 -8.23 4.96
N LEU A 124 0.33 -9.23 4.10
CA LEU A 124 -0.89 -9.29 3.30
C LEU A 124 -2.13 -9.42 4.20
N THR A 125 -2.08 -10.34 5.17
CA THR A 125 -3.16 -10.53 6.15
C THR A 125 -3.44 -9.23 6.93
N LEU A 126 -2.42 -8.45 7.25
CA LEU A 126 -2.59 -7.14 7.87
C LEU A 126 -3.40 -6.19 6.97
N LEU A 127 -3.05 -6.09 5.68
CA LEU A 127 -3.77 -5.23 4.73
C LEU A 127 -5.21 -5.70 4.49
N GLU A 128 -5.44 -7.02 4.41
CA GLU A 128 -6.77 -7.62 4.25
C GLU A 128 -7.67 -7.32 5.45
N ARG A 129 -7.17 -7.56 6.67
CA ARG A 129 -7.93 -7.33 7.91
C ARG A 129 -8.25 -5.86 8.15
N ALA A 130 -7.36 -4.97 7.70
CA ALA A 130 -7.57 -3.53 7.77
C ALA A 130 -8.36 -2.97 6.57
N ASN A 131 -8.73 -3.82 5.60
CA ASN A 131 -9.41 -3.43 4.37
C ASN A 131 -8.70 -2.29 3.60
N ILE A 132 -7.37 -2.32 3.57
CA ILE A 132 -6.55 -1.30 2.91
C ILE A 132 -6.27 -1.73 1.47
N PHE A 133 -6.42 -0.81 0.53
CA PHE A 133 -6.16 -0.98 -0.90
C PHE A 133 -5.28 0.14 -1.44
N ASN A 134 -4.80 -0.06 -2.67
CA ASN A 134 -3.97 0.87 -3.42
C ASN A 134 -2.70 1.25 -2.65
N VAL A 135 -2.09 0.25 -2.02
CA VAL A 135 -0.88 0.41 -1.21
C VAL A 135 0.05 -0.77 -1.39
N LEU A 136 1.34 -0.47 -1.39
CA LEU A 136 2.45 -1.40 -1.18
C LEU A 136 3.05 -1.10 0.19
N VAL A 137 3.25 -2.12 1.02
CA VAL A 137 4.03 -2.03 2.26
C VAL A 137 5.23 -2.95 2.16
N ILE A 138 6.41 -2.41 2.50
CA ILE A 138 7.69 -3.11 2.48
C ILE A 138 8.28 -2.99 3.88
N VAL A 139 8.79 -4.09 4.43
CA VAL A 139 9.59 -4.13 5.65
C VAL A 139 10.98 -4.60 5.28
N THR A 140 11.98 -3.85 5.74
CA THR A 140 13.40 -4.22 5.66
C THR A 140 13.87 -4.66 7.04
N ARG A 141 14.63 -5.74 7.09
CA ARG A 141 15.28 -6.22 8.32
C ARG A 141 16.79 -6.35 8.13
N TRP A 142 17.54 -5.79 9.08
CA TRP A 142 18.97 -6.02 9.24
C TRP A 142 19.21 -6.96 10.44
N TYR A 143 19.89 -8.09 10.20
CA TYR A 143 20.18 -9.06 11.25
C TYR A 143 21.22 -8.52 12.26
N GLY A 144 20.93 -8.66 13.55
CA GLY A 144 21.78 -8.16 14.63
C GLY A 144 22.83 -9.13 15.16
N GLY A 145 22.90 -10.35 14.63
CA GLY A 145 23.79 -11.41 15.12
C GLY A 145 23.14 -12.42 16.07
N THR A 146 21.94 -12.14 16.60
CA THR A 146 21.21 -13.05 17.50
C THR A 146 19.80 -13.37 16.98
N PRO A 147 19.36 -14.65 16.97
CA PRO A 147 18.00 -15.01 16.58
C PRO A 147 16.95 -14.38 17.50
N LEU A 148 15.89 -13.83 16.91
CA LEU A 148 14.78 -13.19 17.64
C LEU A 148 13.57 -14.12 17.87
N GLY A 149 13.56 -15.32 17.29
CA GLY A 149 12.42 -16.23 17.39
C GLY A 149 11.13 -15.60 16.86
N SER A 150 10.05 -15.64 17.65
CA SER A 150 8.75 -15.05 17.29
C SER A 150 8.75 -13.51 17.34
N SER A 151 9.65 -12.87 18.09
CA SER A 151 9.70 -11.41 18.25
C SER A 151 9.90 -10.69 16.92
N ARG A 152 10.66 -11.27 15.97
CA ARG A 152 10.86 -10.69 14.62
C ARG A 152 9.54 -10.41 13.91
N PHE A 153 8.57 -11.32 14.05
CA PHE A 153 7.27 -11.18 13.41
C PHE A 153 6.41 -10.10 14.04
N ARG A 154 6.51 -9.91 15.36
CA ARG A 154 5.88 -8.78 16.05
C ARG A 154 6.45 -7.46 15.56
N HIS A 155 7.76 -7.37 15.39
CA HIS A 155 8.44 -6.15 14.90
C HIS A 155 8.09 -5.83 13.45
N ILE A 156 8.01 -6.85 12.58
CA ILE A 156 7.56 -6.71 11.20
C ILE A 156 6.16 -6.08 11.15
N SER A 157 5.20 -6.62 11.92
CA SER A 157 3.84 -6.07 11.98
C SER A 157 3.80 -4.66 12.59
N THR A 158 4.59 -4.40 13.63
CA THR A 158 4.63 -3.10 14.31
C THR A 158 5.11 -2.00 13.36
N CYS A 159 6.26 -2.22 12.71
CA CYS A 159 6.81 -1.26 11.75
C CYS A 159 5.83 -1.01 10.59
N ALA A 160 5.22 -2.08 10.05
CA ALA A 160 4.26 -1.96 8.96
C ALA A 160 3.05 -1.09 9.33
N VAL A 161 2.47 -1.30 10.52
CA VAL A 161 1.36 -0.49 11.03
C VAL A 161 1.77 0.97 11.19
N GLU A 162 2.94 1.25 11.76
CA GLU A 162 3.43 2.63 11.92
C GLU A 162 3.61 3.34 10.59
N SER A 163 4.18 2.66 9.59
CA SER A 163 4.34 3.19 8.24
C SER A 163 2.99 3.48 7.58
N LEU A 164 2.02 2.58 7.70
CA LEU A 164 0.65 2.77 7.18
C LEU A 164 -0.08 3.94 7.85
N ARG A 165 0.12 4.16 9.15
CA ARG A 165 -0.40 5.33 9.87
C ARG A 165 0.23 6.63 9.37
N LYS A 166 1.55 6.65 9.20
CA LYS A 166 2.26 7.82 8.61
C LYS A 166 1.74 8.13 7.20
N GLY A 167 1.41 7.09 6.43
CA GLY A 167 0.77 7.22 5.12
C GLY A 167 -0.74 7.49 5.12
N LYS A 168 -1.36 7.68 6.30
CA LYS A 168 -2.81 7.92 6.47
C LYS A 168 -3.71 6.82 5.88
N PHE A 169 -3.19 5.60 5.75
CA PHE A 169 -3.97 4.41 5.40
C PHE A 169 -4.64 3.79 6.62
N LEU A 170 -4.12 4.10 7.81
CA LEU A 170 -4.68 3.74 9.10
C LEU A 170 -4.88 5.02 9.95
N PRO A 171 -5.88 5.04 10.83
CA PRO A 171 -6.04 6.09 11.83
C PRO A 171 -4.91 6.08 12.88
#